data_AF-A0AAD5RL73-F1
#
_entry.id   AF-A0AAD5RL73-F1
#
_cell.length_a   1.000
_cell.length_b   1.000
_cell.length_c   1.000
_cell.angle_alpha   90.00
_cell.angle_beta   90.00
_cell.angle_gamma   90.00
#
_symmetry.space_group_name_H-M   'P 1'
#
loop_
_entity.id
_entity.type
_entity.pdbx_description
1 polymer ?
#
loop_
_entity_poly.entity_id
_entity_poly.type
_entity_poly.pdbx_seq_one_letter_code
_entity_poly.pdbx_strand_id
1 'polypeptide(L)'
;MASFASRKLLARDIIAYNDAELDQYLEENHLNGGALAVDIVDPENLPESFIQRLSAGHAVQSRPLDLNQLNARLLEIPADNTISPRPSSRESDRKSLVTLPPIPPEEYERGYYNKLISDGGRPLYPIDFLDERLQPAYDEAWKTLVASKVLRRSETEEDILDIKSAFQRQIKEDRAWRTVKSARSVAKAVLASVQKDINDPRGSRLGKQARIRMMSVAKSKLDAAKESLKLIKRRNDLISEFHRTTRDYQIVKSNADRRSIRLQWILDQVPLVEAELNKSKAAETASDAVRGTKRRLGRDHGESMQDRSTKKRRRDSGVPGSPPDRNAGSGPQGERLKHSRDDVVDDMPPSKRFRNGREDLGSY
;
A
#
# COMPACT_ATOMS: atom_id res chain seq x y z
N MET A 1 14.62 -0.12 -22.42
CA MET A 1 14.19 -0.53 -21.07
C MET A 1 14.32 -2.03 -20.94
N ALA A 2 15.39 -2.51 -20.32
CA ALA A 2 15.58 -3.93 -20.05
C ALA A 2 14.68 -4.32 -18.86
N SER A 3 13.76 -5.25 -19.09
CA SER A 3 12.97 -5.88 -18.04
C SER A 3 13.91 -6.79 -17.24
N PHE A 4 14.24 -6.41 -16.01
CA PHE A 4 14.86 -7.32 -15.06
C PHE A 4 13.80 -8.34 -14.64
N ALA A 5 13.85 -9.52 -15.26
CA ALA A 5 13.11 -10.66 -14.77
C ALA A 5 13.69 -11.03 -13.40
N SER A 6 12.95 -10.80 -12.33
CA SER A 6 13.29 -11.28 -10.99
C SER A 6 13.55 -12.78 -11.08
N ARG A 7 14.80 -13.20 -10.89
CA ARG A 7 15.15 -14.62 -10.83
C ARG A 7 14.48 -15.17 -9.59
N LYS A 8 13.63 -16.16 -9.76
CA LYS A 8 13.02 -16.87 -8.64
C LYS A 8 14.11 -17.60 -7.88
N LEU A 9 14.31 -17.26 -6.62
CA LEU A 9 15.30 -17.92 -5.75
C LEU A 9 14.65 -19.07 -4.99
N LEU A 10 15.44 -20.11 -4.71
CA LEU A 10 15.04 -21.13 -3.73
C LEU A 10 15.41 -20.64 -2.33
N ALA A 11 14.67 -21.07 -1.31
CA ALA A 11 14.92 -20.72 0.08
C ALA A 11 16.36 -21.03 0.51
N ARG A 12 16.91 -22.17 0.09
CA ARG A 12 18.30 -22.54 0.38
C ARG A 12 19.34 -21.55 -0.14
N ASP A 13 19.05 -20.89 -1.27
CA ASP A 13 20.01 -20.00 -1.93
C ASP A 13 20.05 -18.64 -1.20
N ILE A 14 18.89 -18.14 -0.75
CA ILE A 14 18.82 -16.86 -0.01
C ILE A 14 19.30 -17.00 1.44
N ILE A 15 19.14 -18.18 2.05
CA ILE A 15 19.67 -18.45 3.40
C ILE A 15 21.19 -18.40 3.42
N ALA A 16 21.85 -18.78 2.31
CA ALA A 16 23.29 -18.75 2.20
C ALA A 16 23.89 -17.34 2.14
N TYR A 17 23.05 -16.31 1.93
CA TYR A 17 23.53 -14.93 1.87
C TYR A 17 23.96 -14.46 3.25
N ASN A 18 25.15 -13.85 3.28
CA ASN A 18 25.56 -13.05 4.42
C ASN A 18 24.76 -11.72 4.46
N ASP A 19 24.84 -10.99 5.57
CA ASP A 19 24.00 -9.81 5.77
C ASP A 19 24.27 -8.72 4.70
N ALA A 20 25.52 -8.56 4.25
CA ALA A 20 25.87 -7.58 3.21
C ALA A 20 25.37 -7.98 1.80
N GLU A 21 25.42 -9.26 1.46
CA GLU A 21 24.86 -9.80 0.22
C GLU A 21 23.34 -9.71 0.20
N LEU A 22 22.71 -9.92 1.36
CA LEU A 22 21.28 -9.78 1.52
C LEU A 22 20.84 -8.32 1.38
N ASP A 23 21.55 -7.38 2.00
CA ASP A 23 21.28 -5.95 1.86
C ASP A 23 21.43 -5.49 0.41
N GLN A 24 22.51 -5.91 -0.27
CA GLN A 24 22.71 -5.60 -1.69
C GLN A 24 21.60 -6.19 -2.56
N TYR A 25 21.20 -7.43 -2.30
CA TYR A 25 20.13 -8.09 -3.04
C TYR A 25 18.79 -7.39 -2.81
N LEU A 26 18.50 -6.95 -1.59
CA LEU A 26 17.28 -6.21 -1.28
C LEU A 26 17.27 -4.89 -2.04
N GLU A 27 18.35 -4.09 -1.95
CA GLU A 27 18.52 -2.82 -2.67
C GLU A 27 18.33 -2.97 -4.19
N GLU A 28 18.92 -4.01 -4.80
CA GLU A 28 18.76 -4.29 -6.24
C GLU A 28 17.32 -4.65 -6.64
N ASN A 29 16.49 -5.12 -5.69
CA ASN A 29 15.09 -5.50 -5.91
C ASN A 29 14.09 -4.48 -5.34
N HIS A 30 14.51 -3.26 -5.01
CA HIS A 30 13.57 -2.18 -4.68
C HIS A 30 12.66 -1.87 -5.88
N LEU A 31 11.36 -2.14 -5.74
CA LEU A 31 10.37 -1.68 -6.69
C LEU A 31 10.19 -0.16 -6.53
N ASN A 32 10.06 0.57 -7.65
CA ASN A 32 9.73 1.99 -7.67
C ASN A 32 8.45 2.23 -6.84
N GLY A 33 8.62 2.68 -5.59
CA GLY A 33 7.54 2.77 -4.60
C GLY A 33 7.89 2.32 -3.19
N GLY A 34 9.12 1.82 -2.94
CA GLY A 34 9.60 1.49 -1.59
C GLY A 34 9.10 0.17 -1.02
N ALA A 35 8.37 -0.62 -1.83
CA ALA A 35 7.97 -1.96 -1.47
C ALA A 35 9.08 -2.96 -1.89
N LEU A 36 9.61 -3.68 -0.91
CA LEU A 36 10.54 -4.80 -1.10
C LEU A 36 9.74 -6.07 -1.40
N ALA A 37 9.98 -6.70 -2.54
CA ALA A 37 9.35 -7.97 -2.91
C ALA A 37 10.41 -8.99 -3.34
N VAL A 38 10.52 -10.08 -2.59
CA VAL A 38 11.40 -11.22 -2.90
C VAL A 38 10.53 -12.40 -3.35
N ASP A 39 10.69 -12.85 -4.60
CA ASP A 39 9.94 -14.00 -5.15
C ASP A 39 10.69 -15.31 -4.87
N ILE A 40 10.30 -16.01 -3.79
CA ILE A 40 10.89 -17.28 -3.35
C ILE A 40 9.98 -18.43 -3.81
N VAL A 41 10.58 -19.45 -4.46
CA VAL A 41 9.83 -20.59 -5.01
C VAL A 41 9.25 -21.48 -3.93
N ASP A 42 9.97 -21.68 -2.82
CA ASP A 42 9.66 -22.59 -1.71
C ASP A 42 9.76 -21.89 -0.34
N PRO A 43 8.86 -20.94 -0.03
CA PRO A 43 8.94 -20.15 1.21
C PRO A 43 8.82 -20.97 2.50
N GLU A 44 8.22 -22.16 2.45
CA GLU A 44 8.05 -23.05 3.61
C GLU A 44 9.37 -23.66 4.10
N ASN A 45 10.44 -23.60 3.30
CA ASN A 45 11.77 -24.09 3.68
C ASN A 45 12.65 -23.02 4.36
N LEU A 46 12.11 -21.84 4.65
CA LEU A 46 12.85 -20.80 5.36
C LEU A 46 12.89 -21.10 6.86
N PRO A 47 14.08 -21.20 7.48
CA PRO A 47 14.18 -21.39 8.92
C PRO A 47 13.73 -20.14 9.65
N GLU A 48 13.06 -20.32 10.79
CA GLU A 48 12.55 -19.23 11.64
C GLU A 48 13.65 -18.22 12.02
N SER A 49 14.88 -18.71 12.20
CA SER A 49 16.04 -17.87 12.50
C SER A 49 16.36 -16.84 11.41
N PHE A 50 16.10 -17.19 10.14
CA PHE A 50 16.31 -16.29 9.01
C PHE A 50 15.22 -15.20 8.95
N ILE A 51 13.96 -15.57 9.25
CA ILE A 51 12.85 -14.60 9.35
C ILE A 51 13.12 -13.61 10.49
N GLN A 52 13.58 -14.11 11.65
CA GLN A 52 13.98 -13.26 12.77
C GLN A 52 15.14 -12.33 12.39
N ARG A 53 16.15 -12.83 11.68
CA ARG A 53 17.27 -12.02 11.18
C ARG A 53 16.82 -10.88 10.26
N LEU A 54 15.89 -11.15 9.33
CA LEU A 54 15.29 -10.12 8.46
C LEU A 54 14.53 -9.05 9.26
N SER A 55 13.79 -9.46 10.30
CA SER A 55 13.07 -8.52 11.16
C SER A 55 14.00 -7.67 12.05
N ALA A 56 15.16 -8.21 12.42
CA ALA A 56 16.15 -7.52 13.24
C ALA A 56 17.00 -6.52 12.43
N GLY A 57 17.34 -6.83 11.17
CA GLY A 57 18.12 -5.94 10.30
C GLY A 57 17.36 -4.68 9.87
N HIS A 58 16.02 -4.76 9.73
CA HIS A 58 15.16 -3.62 9.43
C HIS A 58 14.57 -2.92 10.65
N ALA A 59 14.97 -3.32 11.85
CA ALA A 59 14.86 -2.46 13.02
C ALA A 59 15.89 -1.32 12.86
N VAL A 60 15.63 -0.42 11.89
CA VAL A 60 16.05 0.98 12.01
C VAL A 60 15.73 1.33 13.43
N GLN A 61 16.80 1.53 14.20
CA GLN A 61 16.80 1.90 15.60
C GLN A 61 15.65 2.87 15.80
N SER A 62 14.51 2.34 16.25
CA SER A 62 13.39 3.16 16.62
C SER A 62 13.90 3.80 17.88
N ARG A 63 14.54 4.97 17.75
CA ARG A 63 15.06 5.71 18.89
C ARG A 63 13.91 5.74 19.89
N PRO A 64 14.15 5.33 21.15
CA PRO A 64 13.11 5.36 22.17
C PRO A 64 12.41 6.71 22.06
N LEU A 65 11.11 6.68 21.81
CA LEU A 65 10.33 7.89 21.59
C LEU A 65 10.46 8.71 22.88
N ASP A 66 11.25 9.78 22.85
CA ASP A 66 11.45 10.61 24.03
C ASP A 66 10.15 11.37 24.29
N LEU A 67 9.36 10.83 25.21
CA LEU A 67 8.05 11.37 25.59
C LEU A 67 8.18 12.83 26.07
N ASN A 68 9.33 13.22 26.63
CA ASN A 68 9.55 14.61 27.04
C ASN A 68 9.75 15.53 25.84
N GLN A 69 10.41 15.06 24.78
CA GLN A 69 10.61 15.81 23.54
C GLN A 69 9.31 15.94 22.73
N LEU A 70 8.46 14.91 22.75
CA LEU A 70 7.11 14.97 22.17
C LEU A 70 6.23 15.95 22.94
N ASN A 71 6.26 15.91 24.27
CA ASN A 71 5.48 16.79 25.13
C ASN A 71 5.93 18.26 25.00
N ALA A 72 7.23 18.51 24.91
CA ALA A 72 7.77 19.85 24.66
C ALA A 72 7.30 20.42 23.31
N ARG A 73 7.30 19.61 22.25
CA ARG A 73 6.78 20.04 20.94
C ARG A 73 5.27 20.27 20.94
N LEU A 74 4.51 19.54 21.76
CA LEU A 74 3.07 19.74 21.89
C LEU A 74 2.74 21.03 22.64
N LEU A 75 3.58 21.41 23.61
CA LEU A 75 3.47 22.68 24.35
C LEU A 75 3.97 23.89 23.54
N GLU A 76 4.82 23.68 22.54
CA GLU A 76 5.29 24.72 21.61
C GLU A 76 4.28 25.10 20.53
N ILE A 77 3.13 24.42 20.43
CA ILE A 77 2.05 24.81 19.52
C ILE A 77 1.21 25.91 20.20
N PRO A 78 1.34 27.19 19.80
CA PRO A 78 0.53 28.25 20.39
C PRO A 78 -0.95 28.04 20.03
N ALA A 79 -1.83 28.17 21.02
CA ALA A 79 -3.28 27.98 20.88
C ALA A 79 -3.99 29.08 20.06
N ASP A 80 -3.25 29.96 19.40
CA ASP A 80 -3.80 31.17 18.80
C ASP A 80 -4.06 30.98 17.29
N ASN A 81 -5.14 30.25 16.98
CA ASN A 81 -5.75 30.26 15.66
C ASN A 81 -6.59 31.53 15.49
N THR A 82 -5.92 32.68 15.36
CA THR A 82 -6.55 33.88 14.82
C THR A 82 -6.36 33.92 13.31
N ILE A 83 -7.44 33.55 12.62
CA ILE A 83 -7.61 33.65 11.17
C ILE A 83 -7.37 35.12 10.76
N SER A 84 -6.27 35.36 10.04
CA SER A 84 -5.97 36.66 9.42
C SER A 84 -6.32 36.63 7.94
N PRO A 85 -7.21 37.51 7.43
CA PRO A 85 -7.52 37.57 6.02
C PRO A 85 -6.50 38.47 5.31
N ARG A 86 -5.74 37.92 4.36
CA ARG A 86 -4.98 38.72 3.38
C ARG A 86 -5.42 38.40 1.95
N PRO A 87 -5.41 39.40 1.05
CA PRO A 87 -6.26 39.44 -0.11
C PRO A 87 -5.67 38.77 -1.34
N SER A 88 -6.61 38.36 -2.20
CA SER A 88 -6.51 38.04 -3.62
C SER A 88 -5.35 38.71 -4.38
N SER A 89 -4.55 37.88 -5.07
CA SER A 89 -3.97 38.25 -6.36
C SER A 89 -3.72 37.00 -7.22
N ARG A 90 -4.59 36.86 -8.24
CA ARG A 90 -4.37 36.42 -9.62
C ARG A 90 -3.41 35.26 -9.93
N GLU A 91 -4.03 34.18 -10.41
CA GLU A 91 -3.77 33.45 -11.65
C GLU A 91 -2.30 33.25 -12.10
N SER A 92 -1.84 32.00 -12.01
CA SER A 92 -1.16 31.38 -13.15
C SER A 92 -1.25 29.86 -13.11
N ASP A 93 -1.73 29.31 -14.22
CA ASP A 93 -1.84 27.90 -14.54
C ASP A 93 -0.53 27.11 -14.35
N ARG A 94 -0.63 25.99 -13.61
CA ARG A 94 -0.14 24.66 -14.01
C ARG A 94 -0.52 23.63 -12.95
N LYS A 95 -1.57 22.87 -13.25
CA LYS A 95 -2.06 21.72 -12.47
C LYS A 95 -0.96 20.65 -12.38
N SER A 96 -0.28 20.57 -11.25
CA SER A 96 0.46 19.39 -10.81
C SER A 96 -0.48 18.57 -9.93
N LEU A 97 -0.95 17.43 -10.46
CA LEU A 97 -1.76 16.46 -9.73
C LEU A 97 -0.88 15.77 -8.67
N VAL A 98 -0.84 16.34 -7.48
CA VAL A 98 -0.54 15.58 -6.26
C VAL A 98 -1.67 14.57 -6.14
N THR A 99 -1.38 13.30 -6.43
CA THR A 99 -2.31 12.20 -6.19
C THR A 99 -2.40 12.04 -4.68
N LEU A 100 -3.39 12.70 -4.07
CA LEU A 100 -3.82 12.37 -2.72
C LEU A 100 -4.24 10.89 -2.69
N PRO A 101 -3.95 10.15 -1.60
CA PRO A 101 -4.46 8.81 -1.44
C PRO A 101 -6.00 8.85 -1.58
N PRO A 102 -6.63 7.80 -2.13
CA PRO A 102 -8.08 7.75 -2.24
C PRO A 102 -8.68 7.94 -0.85
N ILE A 103 -9.34 9.08 -0.65
CA ILE A 103 -10.10 9.36 0.56
C ILE A 103 -11.10 8.20 0.70
N PRO A 104 -11.09 7.46 1.82
CA PRO A 104 -12.01 6.35 2.03
C PRO A 104 -13.45 6.85 1.84
N PRO A 105 -14.34 6.09 1.17
CA PRO A 105 -15.74 6.49 0.96
C PRO A 105 -16.47 6.93 2.24
N GLU A 106 -16.01 6.41 3.38
CA GLU A 106 -16.45 6.74 4.73
C GLU A 106 -16.32 8.22 5.08
N GLU A 107 -15.23 8.89 4.71
CA GLU A 107 -15.07 10.33 4.99
C GLU A 107 -16.00 11.17 4.12
N TYR A 108 -16.33 10.67 2.93
CA TYR A 108 -17.25 11.30 2.01
C TYR A 108 -18.69 11.20 2.52
N GLU A 109 -19.17 10.00 2.85
CA GLU A 109 -20.54 9.80 3.37
C GLU A 109 -20.72 10.36 4.78
N ARG A 110 -19.74 10.19 5.67
CA ARG A 110 -19.75 10.84 6.99
C ARG A 110 -19.63 12.35 6.86
N GLY A 111 -18.89 12.83 5.86
CA GLY A 111 -18.83 14.24 5.50
C GLY A 111 -20.20 14.79 5.11
N TYR A 112 -20.94 14.08 4.24
CA TYR A 112 -22.30 14.46 3.87
C TYR A 112 -23.29 14.30 5.02
N TYR A 113 -23.19 13.26 5.84
CA TYR A 113 -24.03 13.05 7.01
C TYR A 113 -23.82 14.15 8.07
N ASN A 114 -22.56 14.46 8.38
CA ASN A 114 -22.18 15.53 9.29
C ASN A 114 -22.53 16.91 8.74
N LYS A 115 -22.36 17.13 7.43
CA LYS A 115 -22.80 18.35 6.74
C LYS A 115 -24.32 18.50 6.82
N LEU A 116 -25.08 17.43 6.58
CA LEU A 116 -26.54 17.43 6.69
C LEU A 116 -26.99 17.79 8.12
N ILE A 117 -26.34 17.23 9.14
CA ILE A 117 -26.58 17.58 10.55
C ILE A 117 -26.21 19.05 10.83
N SER A 118 -25.09 19.53 10.27
CA SER A 118 -24.60 20.90 10.47
C SER A 118 -25.50 21.94 9.82
N ASP A 119 -26.12 21.59 8.68
CA ASP A 119 -27.11 22.40 7.97
C ASP A 119 -28.50 22.35 8.65
N GLY A 120 -28.61 21.74 9.83
CA GLY A 120 -29.87 21.59 10.59
C GLY A 120 -30.81 20.50 10.05
N GLY A 121 -30.36 19.75 9.05
CA GLY A 121 -31.07 18.59 8.53
C GLY A 121 -31.01 17.42 9.51
N ARG A 122 -32.13 16.70 9.66
CA ARG A 122 -32.14 15.41 10.35
C ARG A 122 -31.94 14.31 9.32
N PRO A 123 -30.83 13.56 9.37
CA PRO A 123 -30.70 12.35 8.57
C PRO A 123 -31.89 11.43 8.85
N LEU A 124 -32.48 10.87 7.79
CA LEU A 124 -33.66 10.01 7.93
C LEU A 124 -33.41 8.79 8.84
N TYR A 125 -32.15 8.36 8.96
CA TYR A 125 -31.73 7.21 9.77
C TYR A 125 -30.37 7.48 10.42
N PRO A 126 -30.16 7.01 11.67
CA PRO A 126 -28.83 6.94 12.25
C PRO A 126 -27.87 6.10 11.38
N ILE A 127 -26.58 6.45 11.36
CA ILE A 127 -25.53 5.74 10.60
C ILE A 127 -25.52 4.23 10.90
N ASP A 128 -25.98 3.84 12.08
CA ASP A 128 -25.99 2.45 12.55
C ASP A 128 -27.10 1.60 11.92
N PHE A 129 -28.02 2.17 11.12
CA PHE A 129 -29.09 1.45 10.40
C PHE A 129 -28.85 1.37 8.88
N LEU A 130 -27.66 1.77 8.40
CA LEU A 130 -27.34 1.74 6.97
C LEU A 130 -27.23 0.32 6.42
N ASP A 131 -26.79 -0.63 7.23
CA ASP A 131 -26.74 -2.05 6.92
C ASP A 131 -28.15 -2.62 6.68
N GLU A 132 -29.10 -2.36 7.58
CA GLU A 132 -30.50 -2.78 7.44
C GLU A 132 -31.14 -2.25 6.16
N ARG A 133 -30.81 -1.01 5.77
CA ARG A 133 -31.34 -0.40 4.54
C ARG A 133 -30.74 -1.01 3.27
N LEU A 134 -29.46 -1.37 3.30
CA LEU A 134 -28.72 -1.87 2.14
C LEU A 134 -28.84 -3.40 1.97
N GLN A 135 -29.20 -4.11 3.04
CA GLN A 135 -29.34 -5.56 3.05
C GLN A 135 -30.35 -6.11 2.02
N PRO A 136 -31.55 -5.53 1.79
CA PRO A 136 -32.47 -6.04 0.78
C PRO A 136 -31.89 -6.03 -0.65
N ALA A 137 -31.18 -4.96 -1.00
CA ALA A 137 -30.52 -4.85 -2.30
C ALA A 137 -29.34 -5.84 -2.42
N TYR A 138 -28.63 -6.06 -1.33
CA TYR A 138 -27.59 -7.09 -1.24
C TYR A 138 -28.16 -8.49 -1.50
N ASP A 139 -29.22 -8.85 -0.78
CA ASP A 139 -29.86 -10.16 -0.87
C ASP A 139 -30.44 -10.40 -2.27
N GLU A 140 -30.99 -9.37 -2.92
CA GLU A 140 -31.46 -9.44 -4.30
C GLU A 140 -30.31 -9.68 -5.29
N ALA A 141 -29.21 -8.93 -5.15
CA ALA A 141 -28.02 -9.09 -5.99
C ALA A 141 -27.42 -10.50 -5.83
N TRP A 142 -27.37 -11.02 -4.59
CA TRP A 142 -26.91 -12.38 -4.32
C TRP A 142 -27.84 -13.42 -4.93
N LYS A 143 -29.17 -13.30 -4.75
CA LYS A 143 -30.16 -14.18 -5.38
C LYS A 143 -30.02 -14.20 -6.90
N THR A 144 -29.81 -13.03 -7.52
CA THR A 144 -29.60 -12.90 -8.96
C THR A 144 -28.33 -13.61 -9.42
N LEU A 145 -27.23 -13.46 -8.68
CA LEU A 145 -25.97 -14.14 -8.96
C LEU A 145 -26.13 -15.67 -8.86
N VAL A 146 -26.79 -16.18 -7.82
CA VAL A 146 -27.08 -17.61 -7.64
C VAL A 146 -27.97 -18.13 -8.78
N ALA A 147 -29.04 -17.40 -9.13
CA ALA A 147 -29.97 -17.76 -10.19
C ALA A 147 -29.32 -17.81 -11.58
N SER A 148 -28.22 -17.06 -11.79
CA SER A 148 -27.45 -17.09 -13.03
C SER A 148 -26.72 -18.43 -13.28
N LYS A 149 -26.65 -19.32 -12.27
CA LYS A 149 -26.01 -20.65 -12.32
C LYS A 149 -24.54 -20.62 -12.74
N VAL A 150 -23.85 -19.50 -12.58
CA VAL A 150 -22.41 -19.40 -12.85
C VAL A 150 -21.55 -19.83 -11.67
N LEU A 151 -22.13 -19.91 -10.46
CA LEU A 151 -21.48 -20.36 -9.24
C LEU A 151 -21.31 -21.89 -9.23
N ARG A 152 -20.21 -22.36 -8.63
CA ARG A 152 -19.98 -23.79 -8.40
C ARG A 152 -20.74 -24.21 -7.15
N ARG A 153 -21.10 -25.49 -7.07
CA ARG A 153 -21.86 -26.04 -5.93
C ARG A 153 -21.19 -25.84 -4.57
N SER A 154 -19.87 -25.74 -4.53
CA SER A 154 -19.09 -25.60 -3.30
C SER A 154 -18.73 -24.16 -2.95
N GLU A 155 -19.07 -23.19 -3.80
CA GLU A 155 -18.68 -21.79 -3.56
C GLU A 155 -19.71 -21.13 -2.66
N THR A 156 -19.24 -20.57 -1.55
CA THR A 156 -20.06 -19.79 -0.63
C THR A 156 -19.98 -18.30 -0.94
N GLU A 157 -20.78 -17.50 -0.24
CA GLU A 157 -20.73 -16.04 -0.34
C GLU A 157 -19.35 -15.50 0.06
N GLU A 158 -18.79 -16.03 1.14
CA GLU A 158 -17.47 -15.68 1.65
C GLU A 158 -16.38 -15.99 0.61
N ASP A 159 -16.47 -17.12 -0.09
CA ASP A 159 -15.54 -17.46 -1.17
C ASP A 159 -15.60 -16.44 -2.32
N ILE A 160 -16.77 -15.90 -2.63
CA ILE A 160 -16.92 -14.91 -3.71
C ILE A 160 -16.34 -13.56 -3.29
N LEU A 161 -16.52 -13.19 -2.02
CA LEU A 161 -16.02 -11.96 -1.42
C LEU A 161 -14.52 -11.99 -1.13
N ASP A 162 -13.95 -13.18 -0.93
CA ASP A 162 -12.54 -13.33 -0.61
C ASP A 162 -11.60 -12.82 -1.72
N ILE A 163 -10.57 -12.10 -1.28
CA ILE A 163 -9.54 -11.51 -2.14
C ILE A 163 -8.72 -12.61 -2.82
N LYS A 164 -8.39 -13.71 -2.12
CA LYS A 164 -7.59 -14.79 -2.72
C LYS A 164 -8.37 -15.46 -3.85
N SER A 165 -9.67 -15.68 -3.66
CA SER A 165 -10.57 -16.16 -4.70
C SER A 165 -10.62 -15.24 -5.93
N ALA A 166 -10.56 -13.91 -5.75
CA ALA A 166 -10.47 -12.97 -6.88
C ALA A 166 -9.20 -13.20 -7.72
N PHE A 167 -8.04 -13.36 -7.08
CA PHE A 167 -6.80 -13.70 -7.78
C PHE A 167 -6.88 -15.04 -8.51
N GLN A 168 -7.47 -16.07 -7.88
CA GLN A 168 -7.65 -17.37 -8.52
C GLN A 168 -8.53 -17.30 -9.78
N ARG A 169 -9.58 -16.47 -9.77
CA ARG A 169 -10.44 -16.25 -10.93
C ARG A 169 -9.66 -15.63 -12.09
N GLN A 170 -8.84 -14.63 -11.82
CA GLN A 170 -7.96 -14.01 -12.82
C GLN A 170 -6.97 -15.02 -13.40
N ILE A 171 -6.30 -15.80 -12.55
CA ILE A 171 -5.36 -16.84 -12.99
C ILE A 171 -6.04 -17.87 -13.90
N LYS A 172 -7.27 -18.28 -13.58
CA LYS A 172 -8.05 -19.22 -14.40
C LYS A 172 -8.40 -18.61 -15.76
N GLU A 173 -8.80 -17.35 -15.80
CA GLU A 173 -9.07 -16.63 -17.04
C GLU A 173 -7.81 -16.52 -17.91
N ASP A 174 -6.68 -16.13 -17.34
CA ASP A 174 -5.40 -16.03 -18.05
C ASP A 174 -4.98 -17.39 -18.63
N ARG A 175 -5.16 -18.48 -17.87
CA ARG A 175 -4.91 -19.85 -18.35
C ARG A 175 -5.82 -20.21 -19.51
N ALA A 176 -7.11 -19.90 -19.44
CA ALA A 176 -8.06 -20.14 -20.53
C ALA A 176 -7.69 -19.32 -21.78
N TRP A 177 -7.27 -18.07 -21.60
CA TRP A 177 -6.80 -17.22 -22.68
C TRP A 177 -5.54 -17.79 -23.36
N ARG A 178 -4.55 -18.24 -22.58
CA ARG A 178 -3.35 -18.93 -23.10
C ARG A 178 -3.73 -20.21 -23.85
N THR A 179 -4.73 -20.94 -23.36
CA THR A 179 -5.24 -22.16 -24.00
C THR A 179 -5.84 -21.85 -25.38
N VAL A 180 -6.65 -20.79 -25.50
CA VAL A 180 -7.17 -20.33 -26.80
C VAL A 180 -6.03 -19.94 -27.74
N LYS A 181 -5.03 -19.19 -27.25
CA LYS A 181 -3.86 -18.80 -28.05
C LYS A 181 -3.10 -20.03 -28.56
N SER A 182 -2.85 -21.00 -27.68
CA SER A 182 -2.20 -22.27 -28.03
C SER A 182 -3.01 -23.07 -29.05
N ALA A 183 -4.31 -23.28 -28.81
CA ALA A 183 -5.21 -24.00 -29.73
C ALA A 183 -5.29 -23.32 -31.11
N ARG A 184 -5.26 -21.98 -31.14
CA ARG A 184 -5.21 -21.21 -32.39
C ARG A 184 -3.90 -21.45 -33.14
N SER A 185 -2.76 -21.46 -32.45
CA SER A 185 -1.46 -21.79 -33.07
C SER A 185 -1.43 -23.22 -33.60
N VAL A 186 -1.96 -24.20 -32.86
CA VAL A 186 -2.09 -25.59 -33.31
C VAL A 186 -2.98 -25.69 -34.54
N ALA A 187 -4.14 -25.05 -34.55
CA ALA A 187 -5.03 -25.05 -35.71
C ALA A 187 -4.36 -24.44 -36.95
N LYS A 188 -3.60 -23.34 -36.79
CA LYS A 188 -2.80 -22.76 -37.88
C LYS A 188 -1.71 -23.72 -38.37
N ALA A 189 -1.00 -24.39 -37.46
CA ALA A 189 0.04 -25.34 -37.83
C ALA A 189 -0.53 -26.56 -38.58
N VAL A 190 -1.68 -27.08 -38.15
CA VAL A 190 -2.38 -28.17 -38.86
C VAL A 190 -2.80 -27.74 -40.26
N LEU A 191 -3.38 -26.54 -40.41
CA LEU A 191 -3.72 -26.00 -41.73
C LEU A 191 -2.49 -25.87 -42.64
N ALA A 192 -1.39 -25.33 -42.12
CA ALA A 192 -0.15 -25.19 -42.88
C ALA A 192 0.45 -26.56 -43.27
N SER A 193 0.43 -27.54 -42.35
CA SER A 193 0.91 -28.90 -42.61
C SER A 193 0.06 -29.61 -43.67
N VAL A 194 -1.26 -29.49 -43.59
CA VAL A 194 -2.19 -30.06 -44.57
C VAL A 194 -1.98 -29.42 -45.95
N GLN A 195 -1.78 -28.10 -45.99
CA GLN A 195 -1.50 -27.39 -47.24
C GLN A 195 -0.16 -27.82 -47.87
N LYS A 196 0.89 -28.00 -47.05
CA LYS A 196 2.19 -28.49 -47.52
C LYS A 196 2.09 -29.92 -48.08
N ASP A 197 1.35 -30.80 -47.42
CA ASP A 197 1.12 -32.17 -47.89
C ASP A 197 0.31 -32.22 -49.21
N ILE A 198 -0.65 -31.31 -49.40
CA ILE A 198 -1.39 -31.15 -50.66
C ILE A 198 -0.47 -30.73 -51.80
N ASN A 199 0.48 -29.84 -51.51
CA ASN A 199 1.38 -29.26 -52.49
C ASN A 199 2.66 -30.10 -52.72
N ASP A 200 2.80 -31.27 -52.09
CA ASP A 200 4.01 -32.11 -52.24
C ASP A 200 4.05 -32.72 -53.66
N PRO A 201 5.05 -32.37 -54.49
CA PRO A 201 5.18 -32.91 -55.85
C PRO A 201 5.44 -34.43 -55.86
N ARG A 202 5.84 -35.03 -54.74
CA ARG A 202 6.04 -36.49 -54.61
C ARG A 202 4.74 -37.25 -54.29
N GLY A 203 3.62 -36.53 -54.20
CA GLY A 203 2.32 -37.07 -53.81
C GLY A 203 2.05 -36.87 -52.32
N SER A 204 0.77 -36.63 -52.00
CA SER A 204 0.26 -36.43 -50.63
C SER A 204 0.51 -37.69 -49.79
N ARG A 205 1.24 -37.55 -48.69
CA ARG A 205 1.52 -38.64 -47.74
C ARG A 205 0.31 -38.95 -46.88
N LEU A 206 -0.58 -37.97 -46.69
CA LEU A 206 -1.81 -38.10 -45.92
C LEU A 206 -3.03 -38.29 -46.82
N GLY A 207 -3.71 -39.42 -46.67
CA GLY A 207 -5.01 -39.65 -47.31
C GLY A 207 -6.02 -38.53 -47.01
N LYS A 208 -6.93 -38.24 -47.96
CA LYS A 208 -7.96 -37.19 -47.84
C LYS A 208 -8.73 -37.27 -46.51
N GLN A 209 -9.09 -38.48 -46.08
CA GLN A 209 -9.80 -38.73 -44.81
C GLN A 209 -8.97 -38.30 -43.59
N ALA A 210 -7.65 -38.56 -43.60
CA ALA A 210 -6.76 -38.21 -42.50
C ALA A 210 -6.63 -36.69 -42.35
N ARG A 211 -6.52 -35.96 -43.47
CA ARG A 211 -6.49 -34.49 -43.49
C ARG A 211 -7.76 -33.87 -42.92
N ILE A 212 -8.92 -34.37 -43.35
CA ILE A 212 -10.23 -33.92 -42.83
C ILE A 212 -10.31 -34.15 -41.32
N ARG A 213 -9.92 -35.34 -40.85
CA ARG A 213 -9.88 -35.67 -39.41
C ARG A 213 -8.98 -34.72 -38.64
N MET A 214 -7.74 -34.49 -39.08
CA MET A 214 -6.81 -33.56 -38.40
C MET A 214 -7.37 -32.14 -38.28
N MET A 215 -7.93 -31.60 -39.38
CA MET A 215 -8.54 -30.27 -39.38
C MET A 215 -9.76 -30.20 -38.45
N SER A 216 -10.62 -31.23 -38.48
CA SER A 216 -11.79 -31.31 -37.60
C SER A 216 -11.40 -31.32 -36.12
N VAL A 217 -10.40 -32.13 -35.74
CA VAL A 217 -9.90 -32.21 -34.36
C VAL A 217 -9.32 -30.87 -33.91
N ALA A 218 -8.52 -30.23 -34.75
CA ALA A 218 -7.93 -28.93 -34.42
C ALA A 218 -8.99 -27.83 -34.26
N LYS A 219 -10.01 -27.84 -35.14
CA LYS A 219 -11.15 -26.93 -35.05
C LYS A 219 -11.96 -27.16 -33.77
N SER A 220 -12.34 -28.40 -33.46
CA SER A 220 -13.07 -28.74 -32.24
C SER A 220 -12.31 -28.33 -30.98
N LYS A 221 -10.99 -28.51 -30.93
CA LYS A 221 -10.15 -28.05 -29.80
C LYS A 221 -10.15 -26.53 -29.66
N LEU A 222 -10.06 -25.80 -30.76
CA LEU A 222 -10.12 -24.34 -30.75
C LEU A 222 -11.49 -23.83 -30.29
N ASP A 223 -12.56 -24.42 -30.79
CA ASP A 223 -13.93 -24.01 -30.45
C ASP A 223 -14.21 -24.34 -28.97
N ALA A 224 -13.82 -25.52 -28.49
CA ALA A 224 -13.93 -25.87 -27.06
C ALA A 224 -13.15 -24.91 -26.15
N ALA A 225 -11.93 -24.51 -26.54
CA ALA A 225 -11.13 -23.55 -25.77
C ALA A 225 -11.80 -22.15 -25.73
N LYS A 226 -12.39 -21.71 -26.84
CA LYS A 226 -13.12 -20.43 -26.91
C LYS A 226 -14.36 -20.43 -26.04
N GLU A 227 -15.16 -21.49 -26.10
CA GLU A 227 -16.36 -21.62 -25.26
C GLU A 227 -15.99 -21.66 -23.78
N SER A 228 -14.93 -22.38 -23.41
CA SER A 228 -14.42 -22.38 -22.03
C SER A 228 -14.02 -20.96 -21.57
N LEU A 229 -13.27 -20.22 -22.39
CA LEU A 229 -12.90 -18.84 -22.08
C LEU A 229 -14.13 -17.93 -21.93
N LYS A 230 -15.12 -18.07 -22.82
CA LYS A 230 -16.36 -17.28 -22.79
C LYS A 230 -17.15 -17.54 -21.51
N LEU A 231 -17.26 -18.80 -21.08
CA LEU A 231 -17.92 -19.17 -19.83
C LEU A 231 -17.19 -18.59 -18.61
N ILE A 232 -15.86 -18.66 -18.57
CA ILE A 232 -15.05 -18.11 -17.48
C ILE A 232 -15.20 -16.58 -17.41
N LYS A 233 -15.15 -15.89 -18.56
CA LYS A 233 -15.36 -14.44 -18.63
C LYS A 233 -16.74 -14.05 -18.13
N ARG A 234 -17.80 -14.66 -18.67
CA ARG A 234 -19.18 -14.40 -18.22
C ARG A 234 -19.33 -14.55 -16.70
N ARG A 235 -18.73 -15.60 -16.14
CA ARG A 235 -18.73 -15.81 -14.69
C ARG A 235 -18.00 -14.68 -13.95
N ASN A 236 -16.80 -14.32 -14.40
CA ASN A 236 -16.01 -13.26 -13.77
C ASN A 236 -16.74 -11.91 -13.84
N ASP A 237 -17.36 -11.58 -14.98
CA ASP A 237 -18.11 -10.36 -15.19
C ASP A 237 -19.29 -10.26 -14.21
N LEU A 238 -20.10 -11.32 -14.07
CA LEU A 238 -21.23 -11.36 -13.13
C LEU A 238 -20.79 -11.23 -11.67
N ILE A 239 -19.68 -11.87 -11.30
CA ILE A 239 -19.12 -11.73 -9.95
C ILE A 239 -18.62 -10.29 -9.74
N SER A 240 -17.94 -9.71 -10.72
CA SER A 240 -17.49 -8.31 -10.65
C SER A 240 -18.65 -7.32 -10.59
N GLU A 241 -19.75 -7.60 -11.30
CA GLU A 241 -20.97 -6.81 -11.23
C GLU A 241 -21.60 -6.90 -9.83
N PHE A 242 -21.77 -8.10 -9.28
CA PHE A 242 -22.21 -8.31 -7.90
C PHE A 242 -21.38 -7.47 -6.93
N HIS A 243 -20.04 -7.61 -6.96
CA HIS A 243 -19.12 -6.82 -6.13
C HIS A 243 -19.31 -5.31 -6.25
N ARG A 244 -19.54 -4.79 -7.46
CA ARG A 244 -19.78 -3.36 -7.67
C ARG A 244 -21.10 -2.92 -7.07
N THR A 245 -22.17 -3.69 -7.28
CA THR A 245 -23.51 -3.37 -6.79
C THR A 245 -23.63 -3.47 -5.28
N THR A 246 -22.86 -4.35 -4.65
CA THR A 246 -22.91 -4.61 -3.21
C THR A 246 -21.82 -3.92 -2.41
N ARG A 247 -20.99 -3.10 -3.05
CA ARG A 247 -19.80 -2.50 -2.44
C ARG A 247 -20.13 -1.69 -1.19
N ASP A 248 -21.17 -0.86 -1.25
CA ASP A 248 -21.53 0.03 -0.15
C ASP A 248 -22.00 -0.76 1.07
N TYR A 249 -22.83 -1.79 0.85
CA TYR A 249 -23.23 -2.72 1.91
C TYR A 249 -22.02 -3.38 2.58
N GLN A 250 -21.08 -3.88 1.78
CA GLN A 250 -19.86 -4.53 2.30
C GLN A 250 -18.99 -3.58 3.13
N ILE A 251 -18.88 -2.31 2.70
CA ILE A 251 -18.15 -1.28 3.44
C ILE A 251 -18.84 -1.04 4.79
N VAL A 252 -20.15 -0.82 4.79
CA VAL A 252 -20.92 -0.58 6.02
C VAL A 252 -20.81 -1.77 6.97
N LYS A 253 -20.98 -3.00 6.49
CA LYS A 253 -20.83 -4.23 7.27
C LYS A 253 -19.44 -4.37 7.88
N SER A 254 -18.39 -4.23 7.06
CA SER A 254 -17.00 -4.29 7.54
C SER A 254 -16.70 -3.22 8.60
N ASN A 255 -17.34 -2.06 8.49
CA ASN A 255 -17.19 -0.98 9.47
C ASN A 255 -17.94 -1.25 10.77
N ALA A 256 -19.13 -1.84 10.70
CA ALA A 256 -19.84 -2.31 11.89
C ALA A 256 -18.98 -3.34 12.63
N ASP A 257 -18.40 -4.31 11.93
CA ASP A 257 -17.50 -5.33 12.52
C ASP A 257 -16.28 -4.68 13.20
N ARG A 258 -15.61 -3.74 12.53
CA ARG A 258 -14.47 -2.99 13.10
C ARG A 258 -14.86 -2.17 14.32
N ARG A 259 -16.06 -1.58 14.34
CA ARG A 259 -16.56 -0.84 15.51
C ARG A 259 -16.81 -1.79 16.66
N SER A 260 -17.44 -2.93 16.41
CA SER A 260 -17.67 -3.98 17.41
C SER A 260 -16.36 -4.41 18.07
N ILE A 261 -15.33 -4.71 17.26
CA ILE A 261 -13.99 -5.06 17.76
C ILE A 261 -13.38 -3.95 18.61
N ARG A 262 -13.46 -2.69 18.16
CA ARG A 262 -12.94 -1.55 18.93
C ARG A 262 -13.68 -1.35 20.25
N LEU A 263 -15.01 -1.48 20.27
CA LEU A 263 -15.79 -1.37 21.49
C LEU A 263 -15.42 -2.48 22.47
N GLN A 264 -15.27 -3.72 22.00
CA GLN A 264 -14.81 -4.82 22.83
C GLN A 264 -13.43 -4.52 23.42
N TRP A 265 -12.49 -4.04 22.60
CA TRP A 265 -11.16 -3.64 23.07
C TRP A 265 -11.24 -2.54 24.14
N ILE A 266 -12.06 -1.50 23.95
CA ILE A 266 -12.24 -0.43 24.95
C ILE A 266 -12.77 -1.00 26.25
N LEU A 267 -13.78 -1.87 26.19
CA LEU A 267 -14.35 -2.52 27.38
C LEU A 267 -13.31 -3.37 28.12
N ASP A 268 -12.42 -4.04 27.39
CA ASP A 268 -11.33 -4.82 27.98
C ASP A 268 -10.24 -3.92 28.60
N GLN A 269 -10.03 -2.70 28.10
CA GLN A 269 -9.04 -1.76 28.62
C GLN A 269 -9.50 -1.00 29.87
N VAL A 270 -10.80 -0.71 30.01
CA VAL A 270 -11.33 0.08 31.15
C VAL A 270 -10.89 -0.47 32.51
N PRO A 271 -11.02 -1.78 32.81
CA PRO A 271 -10.59 -2.34 34.09
C PRO A 271 -9.09 -2.20 34.36
N LEU A 272 -8.25 -2.27 33.31
CA LEU A 272 -6.81 -2.12 33.42
C LEU A 272 -6.44 -0.69 33.83
N VAL A 273 -7.05 0.29 33.17
CA VAL A 273 -6.87 1.72 33.49
C VAL A 273 -7.35 2.02 34.91
N GLU A 274 -8.50 1.46 35.31
CA GLU A 274 -9.01 1.62 36.68
C GLU A 274 -8.07 1.03 37.72
N ALA A 275 -7.47 -0.14 37.46
CA ALA A 275 -6.51 -0.77 38.36
C ALA A 275 -5.23 0.07 38.51
N GLU A 276 -4.69 0.61 37.41
CA GLU A 276 -3.52 1.49 37.44
C GLU A 276 -3.80 2.81 38.18
N LEU A 277 -4.97 3.40 37.93
CA LEU A 277 -5.39 4.66 38.57
C LEU A 277 -5.66 4.48 40.07
N ASN A 278 -6.12 3.30 40.50
CA ASN A 278 -6.25 2.98 41.92
C ASN A 278 -4.88 2.70 42.58
N LYS A 279 -3.93 2.11 41.84
CA LYS A 279 -2.57 1.86 42.33
C LYS A 279 -1.80 3.16 42.56
N SER A 280 -1.92 4.16 41.69
CA SER A 280 -1.29 5.47 41.87
C SER A 280 -1.82 6.20 43.10
N LYS A 281 -3.15 6.19 43.34
CA LYS A 281 -3.77 6.76 44.56
C LYS A 281 -3.29 6.09 45.84
N ALA A 282 -3.10 4.77 45.83
CA ALA A 282 -2.55 4.04 46.98
C ALA A 282 -1.08 4.41 47.26
N ALA A 283 -0.29 4.69 46.22
CA ALA A 283 1.09 5.11 46.38
C ALA A 283 1.22 6.55 46.92
N GLU A 284 0.35 7.47 46.50
CA GLU A 284 0.32 8.85 47.01
C GLU A 284 -0.02 8.90 48.51
N THR A 285 -1.07 8.19 48.93
CA THR A 285 -1.49 8.12 50.34
C THR A 285 -0.43 7.49 51.26
N ALA A 286 0.36 6.53 50.77
CA ALA A 286 1.49 5.97 51.52
C ALA A 286 2.64 6.97 51.71
N SER A 287 2.87 7.89 50.76
CA SER A 287 3.95 8.88 50.85
C SER A 287 3.65 10.02 51.84
N ASP A 288 2.39 10.43 51.96
CA ASP A 288 1.97 11.50 52.88
C ASP A 288 1.95 11.06 54.35
N ALA A 289 1.67 9.79 54.62
CA ALA A 289 1.72 9.24 55.98
C ALA A 289 3.14 9.29 56.61
N VAL A 290 4.19 9.26 55.79
CA VAL A 290 5.58 9.31 56.28
C VAL A 290 6.03 10.74 56.63
N ARG A 291 5.37 11.78 56.09
CA ARG A 291 5.77 13.19 56.34
C ARG A 291 5.18 13.81 57.61
N GLY A 292 4.25 13.14 58.28
CA GLY A 292 3.54 13.66 59.47
C GLY A 292 4.30 13.57 60.80
N THR A 293 5.46 12.90 60.88
CA THR A 293 6.16 12.67 62.16
C THR A 293 7.43 13.51 62.29
N LYS A 294 7.30 14.84 62.39
CA LYS A 294 8.43 15.68 62.86
C LYS A 294 7.99 16.81 63.80
N ARG A 295 8.00 16.44 65.08
CA ARG A 295 8.40 17.18 66.30
C ARG A 295 8.07 18.69 66.35
N ARG A 296 7.09 19.02 67.21
CA ARG A 296 6.96 20.31 67.88
C ARG A 296 8.15 20.52 68.84
N LEU A 297 8.82 21.67 68.76
CA LEU A 297 9.62 22.26 69.84
C LEU A 297 9.55 23.80 69.73
N GLY A 298 9.41 24.50 70.86
CA GLY A 298 8.97 25.91 71.03
C GLY A 298 9.84 27.00 70.40
N ARG A 299 9.29 28.23 70.19
CA ARG A 299 9.28 29.41 71.10
C ARG A 299 10.71 29.91 71.40
N ASP A 300 11.15 31.16 71.20
CA ASP A 300 10.57 32.47 71.54
C ASP A 300 11.25 33.64 70.78
N HIS A 301 10.56 34.79 70.72
CA HIS A 301 10.94 36.23 70.61
C HIS A 301 12.11 36.79 69.76
N GLY A 302 11.83 37.93 69.09
CA GLY A 302 12.82 39.02 68.86
C GLY A 302 12.48 40.01 67.74
N GLU A 303 11.98 41.19 68.09
CA GLU A 303 11.82 42.37 67.23
C GLU A 303 13.17 42.88 66.68
N SER A 304 13.21 43.44 65.47
CA SER A 304 13.98 44.68 65.20
C SER A 304 13.66 45.25 63.82
N MET A 305 13.42 46.56 63.83
CA MET A 305 13.20 47.47 62.70
C MET A 305 14.42 47.67 61.79
N GLN A 306 14.15 48.44 60.73
CA GLN A 306 15.03 49.22 59.85
C GLN A 306 15.50 48.47 58.62
N ASP A 307 15.60 49.03 57.43
CA ASP A 307 15.37 50.35 56.83
C ASP A 307 16.11 50.21 55.51
N ARG A 308 15.49 50.51 54.36
CA ARG A 308 16.07 51.43 53.38
C ARG A 308 15.35 51.36 52.05
N SER A 309 14.77 52.51 51.77
CA SER A 309 14.30 53.00 50.51
C SER A 309 15.45 53.67 49.74
N THR A 310 15.56 53.46 48.44
CA THR A 310 16.02 54.42 47.41
C THR A 310 15.56 53.88 46.05
N LYS A 311 14.55 54.43 45.37
CA LYS A 311 14.40 55.73 44.70
C LYS A 311 15.31 55.90 43.46
N LYS A 312 14.71 55.62 42.29
CA LYS A 312 14.60 56.49 41.10
C LYS A 312 15.88 57.13 40.55
N ARG A 313 16.22 56.85 39.28
CA ARG A 313 16.67 57.87 38.31
C ARG A 313 16.46 57.44 36.85
N ARG A 314 15.65 58.24 36.14
CA ARG A 314 15.63 58.38 34.68
C ARG A 314 16.84 59.19 34.23
N ARG A 315 17.33 58.96 33.00
CA ARG A 315 17.54 60.00 31.96
C ARG A 315 17.86 59.37 30.60
N ASP A 316 17.18 59.91 29.59
CA ASP A 316 17.46 59.86 28.15
C ASP A 316 18.87 60.35 27.80
N SER A 317 19.42 59.88 26.67
CA SER A 317 19.71 60.69 25.47
C SER A 317 20.79 60.03 24.58
N GLY A 318 20.59 60.02 23.26
CA GLY A 318 21.70 60.17 22.29
C GLY A 318 21.85 59.13 21.18
N VAL A 319 21.17 59.36 20.05
CA VAL A 319 21.63 59.10 18.66
C VAL A 319 22.35 60.41 18.23
N PRO A 320 23.41 60.51 17.38
CA PRO A 320 23.66 59.80 16.10
C PRO A 320 25.14 59.44 15.76
N GLY A 321 25.35 58.66 14.69
CA GLY A 321 26.64 58.64 13.98
C GLY A 321 26.87 57.43 13.08
N SER A 322 26.83 57.63 11.76
CA SER A 322 27.42 56.77 10.70
C SER A 322 28.67 57.47 10.13
N PRO A 323 29.40 56.93 9.13
CA PRO A 323 30.07 55.62 8.92
C PRO A 323 31.64 55.88 8.86
N PRO A 324 32.60 55.02 8.36
CA PRO A 324 32.70 54.47 6.99
C PRO A 324 33.41 53.08 6.79
N ASP A 325 33.05 52.41 5.69
CA ASP A 325 33.89 51.92 4.57
C ASP A 325 35.25 51.21 4.80
N ARG A 326 35.40 49.96 4.28
CA ARG A 326 36.36 49.54 3.22
C ARG A 326 36.76 48.04 3.19
N ASN A 327 36.69 47.50 1.97
CA ASN A 327 37.63 46.58 1.27
C ASN A 327 37.89 45.17 1.81
N ALA A 328 38.20 44.14 1.01
CA ALA A 328 38.26 43.92 -0.44
C ALA A 328 38.57 42.42 -0.68
N GLY A 329 38.36 41.93 -1.90
CA GLY A 329 39.05 40.75 -2.44
C GLY A 329 38.12 39.69 -3.04
N SER A 330 37.72 39.79 -4.32
CA SER A 330 38.43 39.29 -5.52
C SER A 330 37.92 37.91 -5.97
N GLY A 331 37.33 37.84 -7.18
CA GLY A 331 36.87 36.62 -7.86
C GLY A 331 38.01 35.80 -8.51
N PRO A 332 37.89 35.23 -9.73
CA PRO A 332 36.71 35.07 -10.60
C PRO A 332 36.66 33.72 -11.41
N GLN A 333 35.69 33.64 -12.34
CA GLN A 333 35.73 32.99 -13.67
C GLN A 333 35.39 31.49 -13.91
N GLY A 334 34.66 31.29 -15.01
CA GLY A 334 34.37 30.03 -15.70
C GLY A 334 32.92 29.99 -16.21
N GLU A 335 32.49 30.81 -17.17
CA GLU A 335 32.57 30.61 -18.64
C GLU A 335 32.04 29.27 -19.20
N ARG A 336 31.33 29.40 -20.33
CA ARG A 336 30.96 28.41 -21.39
C ARG A 336 29.56 27.79 -21.30
N LEU A 337 28.83 27.52 -22.39
CA LEU A 337 28.86 27.90 -23.81
C LEU A 337 27.51 27.41 -24.42
N LYS A 338 27.11 27.98 -25.55
CA LYS A 338 25.91 27.67 -26.35
C LYS A 338 26.09 26.41 -27.22
N HIS A 339 25.01 25.65 -27.50
CA HIS A 339 24.66 24.92 -28.76
C HIS A 339 23.32 24.19 -28.50
N SER A 340 22.19 24.32 -29.21
CA SER A 340 21.80 24.39 -30.63
C SER A 340 21.82 23.06 -31.40
N ARG A 341 20.59 22.63 -31.77
CA ARG A 341 20.10 21.98 -33.01
C ARG A 341 20.20 20.46 -33.29
N ASP A 342 19.01 19.96 -33.63
CA ASP A 342 18.58 19.15 -34.79
C ASP A 342 18.80 17.63 -34.90
N ASP A 343 17.79 17.05 -35.57
CA ASP A 343 17.46 15.66 -35.91
C ASP A 343 18.54 14.88 -36.70
N VAL A 344 18.38 13.53 -36.73
CA VAL A 344 18.47 12.60 -37.90
C VAL A 344 19.08 11.21 -37.56
N VAL A 345 18.23 10.17 -37.71
CA VAL A 345 18.41 8.84 -38.36
C VAL A 345 19.34 7.74 -37.77
N ASP A 346 18.77 6.51 -37.84
CA ASP A 346 19.30 5.12 -37.77
C ASP A 346 20.70 4.85 -37.22
N ASP A 347 20.78 3.94 -36.23
CA ASP A 347 21.59 2.73 -36.40
C ASP A 347 21.28 1.65 -35.34
N MET A 348 21.00 0.45 -35.84
CA MET A 348 20.79 -0.78 -35.09
C MET A 348 22.13 -1.53 -34.92
N PRO A 349 22.51 -2.01 -33.72
CA PRO A 349 23.67 -2.90 -33.60
C PRO A 349 23.29 -4.38 -33.33
N PRO A 350 24.20 -5.32 -33.65
CA PRO A 350 23.84 -6.69 -34.01
C PRO A 350 23.80 -7.68 -32.85
N SER A 351 22.95 -8.69 -33.06
CA SER A 351 22.74 -9.92 -32.30
C SER A 351 24.04 -10.72 -32.09
N LYS A 352 24.47 -10.88 -30.83
CA LYS A 352 25.54 -11.81 -30.44
C LYS A 352 25.02 -13.25 -30.35
N ARG A 353 25.67 -14.14 -31.11
CA ARG A 353 25.53 -15.60 -31.08
C ARG A 353 26.03 -16.14 -29.73
N PHE A 354 25.22 -16.95 -29.04
CA PHE A 354 25.72 -17.86 -28.01
C PHE A 354 25.94 -19.25 -28.61
N ARG A 355 27.13 -19.76 -28.33
CA ARG A 355 27.73 -21.02 -28.78
C ARG A 355 27.37 -22.08 -27.75
N ASN A 356 26.63 -23.12 -28.15
CA ASN A 356 26.32 -24.26 -27.28
C ASN A 356 27.59 -25.10 -27.05
N GLY A 357 28.00 -25.23 -25.78
CA GLY A 357 28.95 -26.24 -25.32
C GLY A 357 28.21 -27.55 -25.07
N ARG A 358 28.69 -28.62 -25.72
CA ARG A 358 28.42 -30.02 -25.38
C ARG A 358 29.25 -30.37 -24.15
N GLU A 359 28.68 -31.08 -23.19
CA GLU A 359 29.44 -31.92 -22.27
C GLU A 359 28.92 -33.34 -22.32
N ASP A 360 29.89 -34.23 -22.20
CA ASP A 360 29.89 -35.65 -22.52
C ASP A 360 29.18 -36.52 -21.49
N LEU A 361 28.61 -37.60 -21.99
CA LEU A 361 28.22 -38.77 -21.22
C LEU A 361 29.47 -39.61 -20.96
N GLY A 362 29.93 -39.62 -19.71
CA GLY A 362 30.88 -40.59 -19.21
C GLY A 362 30.18 -41.93 -18.94
N SER A 363 30.55 -42.95 -19.70
CA SER A 363 30.39 -44.36 -19.32
C SER A 363 31.63 -44.77 -18.54
N TYR A 364 31.44 -45.30 -17.32
CA TYR A 364 32.07 -46.52 -16.79
C TYR A 364 31.42 -46.87 -15.45
#